data_AF-A0A951QMU4-F1
#
_entry.id   AF-A0A951QMU4-F1
#
_cell.length_a   1.000
_cell.length_b   1.000
_cell.length_c   1.000
_cell.angle_alpha   90.00
_cell.angle_beta   90.00
_cell.angle_gamma   90.00
#
_symmetry.space_group_name_H-M   'P 1'
#
loop_
_entity.id
_entity.type
_entity.pdbx_description
1 polymer ?
#
loop_
_entity_poly.entity_id
_entity_poly.type
_entity_poly.pdbx_seq_one_letter_code
_entity_poly.pdbx_strand_id
1 'polypeptide(L)' 'MNSTQAALRKEVTELAEQAFHRKLISGYGDGPDSEEFQIAFQGKPRHLLLEEARSFLVDLLSGSLINNIFSD' A
#
# COMPACT_ATOMS: atom_id res chain seq x y z
N MET A 1 -16.33 12.19 8.49
CA MET A 1 -15.76 11.17 7.60
C MET A 1 -16.75 10.90 6.48
N ASN A 2 -16.38 11.18 5.23
CA ASN A 2 -17.19 10.80 4.07
C ASN A 2 -17.13 9.28 3.91
N SER A 3 -18.28 8.63 3.68
CA SER A 3 -18.37 7.16 3.51
C SER A 3 -17.41 6.63 2.43
N THR A 4 -17.10 7.45 1.42
CA THR A 4 -16.15 7.15 0.33
C THR A 4 -14.71 6.97 0.82
N GLN A 5 -14.24 7.83 1.71
CA GLN A 5 -12.86 7.78 2.22
C GLN A 5 -12.66 6.58 3.16
N ALA A 6 -13.68 6.25 3.95
CA ALA A 6 -13.65 5.05 4.79
C ALA A 6 -13.63 3.76 3.94
N ALA A 7 -14.38 3.72 2.84
CA ALA A 7 -14.36 2.60 1.90
C ALA A 7 -12.98 2.45 1.24
N LEU A 8 -12.39 3.57 0.80
CA LEU A 8 -11.05 3.57 0.21
C LEU A 8 -9.99 3.10 1.20
N ARG A 9 -10.01 3.59 2.45
CA ARG A 9 -9.08 3.14 3.50
C ARG A 9 -9.21 1.65 3.77
N LYS A 10 -10.44 1.13 3.80
CA LYS A 10 -10.66 -0.31 3.96
C LYS A 10 -10.03 -1.11 2.82
N GLU A 11 -10.22 -0.68 1.58
CA GLU A 11 -9.60 -1.33 0.40
C GLU A 11 -8.07 -1.30 0.48
N VAL A 12 -7.48 -0.16 0.82
CA VAL A 12 -6.02 -0.01 0.99
C VAL A 12 -5.49 -0.95 2.08
N THR A 13 -6.19 -1.05 3.22
CA THR A 13 -5.81 -1.97 4.30
C THR A 13 -5.84 -3.43 3.85
N GLU A 14 -6.88 -3.86 3.14
CA GLU A 14 -7.00 -5.23 2.63
C GLU A 14 -5.90 -5.56 1.60
N LEU A 15 -5.51 -4.60 0.75
CA LEU A 15 -4.40 -4.76 -0.19
C LEU A 15 -3.05 -4.83 0.55
N ALA A 16 -2.86 -4.00 1.58
CA ALA A 16 -1.64 -3.97 2.37
C ALA A 16 -1.46 -5.28 3.16
N GLU A 17 -2.53 -5.81 3.74
CA GLU A 17 -2.54 -7.11 4.42
C GLU A 17 -2.12 -8.24 3.46
N GLN A 18 -2.68 -8.26 2.25
CA GLN A 18 -2.29 -9.21 1.22
C GLN A 18 -0.81 -9.07 0.81
N ALA A 19 -0.34 -7.85 0.61
CA ALA A 19 1.06 -7.59 0.25
C ALA A 19 2.01 -8.00 1.38
N PHE A 20 1.61 -7.79 2.64
CA PHE A 20 2.38 -8.21 3.81
C PHE A 20 2.42 -9.73 3.94
N HIS A 21 1.28 -10.41 3.76
CA HIS A 21 1.21 -11.87 3.77
C HIS A 21 2.08 -12.51 2.67
N ARG A 22 2.14 -11.87 1.49
CA ARG A 22 3.02 -12.25 0.39
C ARG A 22 4.48 -11.84 0.57
N LYS A 23 4.83 -11.20 1.70
CA LYS A 23 6.18 -10.69 2.02
C LYS A 23 6.70 -9.65 1.01
N LEU A 24 5.80 -8.94 0.33
CA LEU A 24 6.14 -7.87 -0.63
C LEU A 24 6.42 -6.55 0.09
N ILE A 25 5.75 -6.32 1.22
CA ILE A 25 6.02 -5.19 2.13
C ILE A 25 6.46 -5.73 3.49
N SER A 26 7.21 -4.91 4.24
CA SER A 26 7.70 -5.22 5.58
C SER A 26 6.71 -4.84 6.68
N GLY A 27 5.66 -4.08 6.36
CA GLY A 27 4.64 -3.65 7.31
C GLY A 27 3.77 -2.54 6.73
N TYR A 28 2.69 -2.20 7.42
CA TYR A 28 1.76 -1.13 7.05
C TYR A 28 1.07 -0.57 8.30
N GLY A 29 0.46 0.60 8.17
CA GLY A 29 -0.30 1.25 9.24
C GLY A 29 -0.98 2.52 8.74
N ASP A 30 -1.65 3.20 9.66
CA ASP A 30 -2.26 4.49 9.36
C ASP A 30 -1.21 5.60 9.36
N GLY A 31 -1.36 6.58 8.46
CA GLY A 31 -0.55 7.79 8.47
C GLY A 31 -0.99 8.78 9.57
N PRO A 32 -0.21 9.85 9.80
CA PRO A 32 -0.60 10.93 10.70
C PRO A 32 -1.88 11.65 10.26
N ASP A 33 -2.21 11.63 8.97
CA ASP A 33 -3.48 12.16 8.44
C ASP A 33 -4.50 11.05 8.12
N SER A 34 -5.77 11.41 8.23
CA SER A 34 -6.95 10.66 7.79
C SER A 34 -6.95 10.34 6.29
N GLU A 35 -6.19 11.04 5.47
CA GLU A 35 -6.00 10.77 4.03
C GLU A 35 -4.70 10.03 3.73
N GLU A 36 -3.87 9.75 4.74
CA GLU A 36 -2.58 9.08 4.56
C GLU A 36 -2.59 7.64 5.07
N PHE A 37 -1.78 6.84 4.40
CA PHE A 37 -1.50 5.45 4.74
C PHE A 37 0.00 5.20 4.71
N GLN A 38 0.49 4.49 5.72
CA GLN A 38 1.90 4.15 5.84
C GLN A 38 2.14 2.73 5.32
N ILE A 39 3.10 2.60 4.41
CA ILE A 39 3.55 1.32 3.86
C ILE A 39 5.07 1.22 4.04
N ALA A 40 5.54 0.20 4.76
CA ALA A 40 6.96 -0.11 4.85
C ALA A 40 7.37 -1.02 3.70
N PHE A 41 8.01 -0.45 2.67
CA PHE A 41 8.49 -1.18 1.50
C PHE A 41 10.02 -1.14 1.44
N GLN A 42 10.66 -2.28 1.22
CA GLN A 42 12.13 -2.42 1.22
C GLN A 42 12.79 -1.85 2.50
N GLY A 43 12.15 -2.06 3.66
CA GLY A 43 12.65 -1.57 4.94
C GLY A 43 12.52 -0.06 5.17
N LYS A 44 11.88 0.70 4.25
CA LYS A 44 11.63 2.13 4.41
C LYS A 44 10.13 2.41 4.57
N PRO A 45 9.71 3.10 5.65
CA PRO A 45 8.33 3.58 5.76
C PRO A 45 8.09 4.67 4.71
N ARG A 46 6.98 4.55 3.99
CA ARG A 46 6.48 5.54 3.03
C ARG A 46 5.08 5.95 3.47
N HIS A 47 4.86 7.25 3.55
CA HIS A 47 3.54 7.82 3.76
C HIS A 47 3.01 8.21 2.38
N LEU A 48 1.88 7.64 2.00
CA LEU A 48 1.22 7.85 0.72
C LEU A 48 -0.22 8.27 0.98
N LEU A 49 -0.78 9.09 0.10
CA LEU A 49 -2.22 9.31 0.12
C LEU A 49 -2.95 7.99 -0.15
N LEU A 50 -4.17 7.83 0.34
CA LEU A 50 -4.94 6.58 0.20
C LEU A 50 -5.02 6.09 -1.26
N GLU A 51 -5.22 7.00 -2.20
CA GLU A 51 -5.30 6.73 -3.64
C GLU A 51 -3.96 6.27 -4.22
N GLU A 52 -2.86 6.86 -3.75
CA GLU A 52 -1.50 6.48 -4.13
C GLU A 52 -1.12 5.13 -3.54
N ALA A 53 -1.45 4.91 -2.25
CA ALA A 53 -1.25 3.65 -1.55
C ALA A 53 -2.00 2.51 -2.24
N ARG A 54 -3.26 2.74 -2.65
CA ARG A 54 -4.05 1.79 -3.43
C ARG A 54 -3.34 1.42 -4.72
N SER A 55 -2.97 2.40 -5.53
CA SER A 55 -2.31 2.18 -6.82
C SER A 55 -0.99 1.43 -6.64
N PHE A 56 -0.18 1.86 -5.68
CA PHE A 56 1.08 1.21 -5.34
C PHE A 56 0.91 -0.27 -4.94
N LEU A 57 -0.06 -0.57 -4.08
CA LEU A 57 -0.31 -1.94 -3.62
C LEU A 57 -0.89 -2.83 -4.72
N VAL A 58 -1.77 -2.29 -5.56
CA VAL A 58 -2.28 -3.00 -6.75
C VAL A 58 -1.13 -3.37 -7.68
N ASP A 59 -0.27 -2.40 -8.03
CA ASP A 59 0.88 -2.63 -8.91
C ASP A 59 1.87 -3.64 -8.31
N LEU A 60 2.05 -3.60 -6.99
CA LEU A 60 2.89 -4.53 -6.25
C LEU A 60 2.31 -5.95 -6.26
N LEU A 61 1.00 -6.10 -6.03
CA LEU A 61 0.30 -7.39 -6.00
C LEU A 61 0.14 -8.02 -7.40
N SER A 62 0.03 -7.19 -8.44
CA SER A 62 0.02 -7.60 -9.84
C SER A 62 1.40 -7.99 -10.36
N GLY A 63 2.47 -7.79 -9.58
CA GLY A 63 3.84 -8.10 -9.96
C GLY A 63 4.47 -7.10 -10.93
N SER A 64 3.77 -6.01 -11.29
CA SER A 64 4.27 -4.95 -12.17
C SER A 64 5.52 -4.29 -11.58
N LEU A 65 5.47 -3.99 -10.28
CA LEU A 65 6.60 -3.43 -9.52
C LEU A 65 7.74 -4.43 -9.29
N ILE A 66 7.48 -5.74 -9.36
CA ILE A 66 8.47 -6.80 -9.14
C ILE A 66 9.20 -7.09 -10.45
N ASN A 67 8.48 -7.16 -11.57
CA ASN A 67 9.04 -7.45 -12.90
C ASN A 67 10.01 -6.35 -13.39
N ASN A 68 9.77 -5.09 -12.99
CA ASN A 68 10.69 -3.99 -13.29
C ASN A 68 11.98 -3.99 -12.45
N ILE A 69 12.09 -4.81 -11.39
CA ILE A 69 13.30 -4.89 -10.54
C ILE A 69 14.23 -6.04 -10.97
N PHE A 70 13.72 -7.07 -11.66
CA PHE A 70 14.50 -8.23 -12.11
C PHE A 70 14.83 -8.25 -13.61
N SER A 71 14.68 -7.11 -14.29
CA SER A 71 15.06 -6.96 -15.71
C SER A 71 16.41 -6.24 -15.83
N ASP A 72 17.51 -6.93 -15.49
CA ASP A 72 18.88 -6.54 -15.83
C ASP A 72 19.69 -7.82 -16.15
#